data_AF-A0A3N5I8J5-F1
#
_entry.id   AF-A0A3N5I8J5-F1
#
_cell.length_a   1.000
_cell.length_b   1.000
_cell.length_c   1.000
_cell.angle_alpha   90.00
_cell.angle_beta   90.00
_cell.angle_gamma   90.00
#
_symmetry.space_group_name_H-M   'P 1'
#
loop_
_entity.id
_entity.type
_entity.pdbx_description
1 polymer ?
#
loop_
_entity_poly.entity_id
_entity_poly.type
_entity_poly.pdbx_seq_one_letter_code
_entity_poly.pdbx_strand_id
1 'polypeptide(L)'
;MIFKVKWICAFLVLGLLVATQSFAAHGDPGAEGLLDKAGGDHFSLVNYYEEQAQIHKTKAENWEFAAEYYKKFPGEFTGKMTVDEHVAHCLSIAEEFRKAEKQDRAMAAKHRELMRKGP
;
A
#
# COMPACT_ATOMS: atom_id res chain seq x y z
N MET A 1 27.64 -27.05 5.14
CA MET A 1 26.57 -26.25 5.79
C MET A 1 25.94 -25.33 4.74
N ILE A 2 24.92 -25.76 4.00
CA ILE A 2 24.26 -24.95 2.94
C ILE A 2 22.74 -25.19 2.96
N PHE A 3 22.09 -25.08 4.13
CA PHE A 3 20.68 -25.50 4.26
C PHE A 3 19.77 -24.54 5.06
N LYS A 4 20.18 -23.32 5.38
CA LYS A 4 19.42 -22.46 6.32
C LYS A 4 18.95 -21.09 5.83
N VAL A 5 19.30 -20.65 4.61
CA VAL A 5 18.91 -19.30 4.12
C VAL A 5 17.65 -19.34 3.24
N LYS A 6 17.33 -20.49 2.65
CA LYS A 6 16.30 -20.61 1.59
C LYS A 6 14.85 -20.51 2.07
N TRP A 7 14.61 -20.64 3.38
CA TRP A 7 13.26 -20.66 3.96
C TRP A 7 12.77 -19.29 4.42
N ILE A 8 13.66 -18.31 4.59
CA ILE A 8 13.28 -16.97 5.06
C ILE A 8 12.58 -16.18 3.94
N CYS A 9 13.01 -16.35 2.68
CA CYS A 9 12.42 -15.66 1.53
C CYS A 9 11.00 -16.16 1.20
N ALA A 10 10.68 -17.42 1.50
CA ALA A 10 9.35 -17.99 1.27
C ALA A 10 8.27 -17.31 2.13
N PHE A 11 8.62 -16.82 3.32
CA PHE A 11 7.67 -16.12 4.21
C PHE A 11 7.39 -14.68 3.75
N LEU A 12 8.36 -14.00 3.13
CA LEU A 12 8.15 -12.66 2.57
C LEU A 12 7.20 -12.69 1.36
N VAL A 13 7.32 -13.71 0.49
CA VAL A 13 6.43 -13.89 -0.67
C VAL A 13 5.03 -14.34 -0.25
N LEU A 14 4.91 -15.16 0.80
CA LEU A 14 3.61 -15.60 1.29
C LEU A 14 2.85 -14.47 2.02
N GLY A 15 3.55 -13.58 2.73
CA GLY A 15 2.97 -12.34 3.28
C GLY A 15 2.49 -11.38 2.17
N LEU A 16 3.19 -11.35 1.04
CA LEU A 16 2.84 -10.52 -0.12
C LEU A 16 1.58 -11.01 -0.84
N LEU A 17 1.36 -12.34 -0.91
CA LEU A 17 0.15 -12.92 -1.51
C LEU A 17 -1.10 -12.70 -0.66
N VAL A 18 -1.01 -12.74 0.67
CA VAL A 18 -2.14 -12.39 1.57
C VAL A 18 -2.56 -10.93 1.40
N ALA A 19 -1.63 -10.02 1.10
CA ALA A 19 -1.95 -8.61 0.88
C ALA A 19 -2.74 -8.35 -0.41
N THR A 20 -2.68 -9.25 -1.41
CA THR A 20 -3.43 -9.09 -2.67
C THR A 20 -4.90 -9.53 -2.58
N GLN A 21 -5.26 -10.38 -1.61
CA GLN A 21 -6.64 -10.80 -1.39
C GLN A 21 -7.44 -9.82 -0.50
N SER A 22 -6.77 -8.86 0.12
CA SER A 22 -7.41 -7.87 0.99
C SER A 22 -8.09 -6.72 0.24
N PHE A 23 -7.97 -6.62 -1.09
CA PHE A 23 -8.65 -5.56 -1.85
C PHE A 23 -10.17 -5.75 -1.95
N ALA A 24 -10.70 -6.95 -1.66
CA ALA A 24 -12.13 -7.26 -1.83
C ALA A 24 -12.87 -7.73 -0.56
N ALA A 25 -12.17 -7.98 0.57
CA ALA A 25 -12.78 -8.66 1.72
C ALA A 25 -12.71 -7.91 3.06
N HIS A 26 -12.03 -6.77 3.14
CA HIS A 26 -12.27 -5.86 4.25
C HIS A 26 -13.24 -4.80 3.76
N GLY A 27 -14.50 -4.96 4.15
CA GLY A 27 -15.41 -3.82 4.26
C GLY A 27 -14.82 -2.88 5.32
N ASP A 28 -13.76 -2.17 4.94
CA ASP A 28 -13.40 -0.93 5.60
C ASP A 28 -14.68 -0.11 5.54
N PRO A 29 -15.30 0.27 6.67
CA PRO A 29 -16.37 1.24 6.61
C PRO A 29 -15.72 2.48 5.99
N GLY A 30 -15.87 2.63 4.66
CA GLY A 30 -15.27 3.72 3.91
C GLY A 30 -15.59 5.03 4.60
N ALA A 31 -14.88 6.11 4.30
CA ALA A 31 -14.98 7.36 5.05
C ALA A 31 -16.42 7.85 5.36
N GLU A 32 -17.43 7.46 4.56
CA GLU A 32 -18.85 7.64 4.87
C GLU A 32 -19.35 6.87 6.11
N GLY A 33 -18.99 5.59 6.27
CA GLY A 33 -19.28 4.80 7.48
C GLY A 33 -18.46 5.25 8.70
N LEU A 34 -17.30 5.87 8.47
CA LEU A 34 -16.52 6.56 9.52
C LEU A 34 -17.15 7.90 9.90
N LEU A 35 -17.66 8.67 8.93
CA LEU A 35 -18.43 9.91 9.16
C LEU A 35 -19.70 9.64 9.98
N ASP A 36 -20.45 8.61 9.61
CA ASP A 36 -21.68 8.22 10.30
C ASP A 36 -21.40 7.75 11.74
N LYS A 37 -20.36 6.92 11.93
CA LYS A 37 -19.93 6.46 13.28
C LYS A 37 -19.28 7.55 14.13
N ALA A 38 -18.56 8.48 13.52
CA ALA A 38 -17.90 9.59 14.22
C ALA A 38 -18.81 10.82 14.40
N GLY A 39 -20.11 10.71 14.04
CA GLY A 39 -21.07 11.80 14.21
C GLY A 39 -20.72 13.07 13.44
N GLY A 40 -20.06 12.94 12.28
CA GLY A 40 -19.59 14.08 11.50
C GLY A 40 -18.24 14.66 11.95
N ASP A 41 -17.49 14.00 12.84
CA ASP A 41 -16.18 14.49 13.28
C ASP A 41 -15.12 14.44 12.16
N HIS A 42 -14.81 15.61 11.61
CA HIS A 42 -13.77 15.78 10.60
C HIS A 42 -12.36 15.50 11.14
N PHE A 43 -12.10 15.63 12.46
CA PHE A 43 -10.78 15.34 13.02
C PHE A 43 -10.43 13.84 12.90
N SER A 44 -11.38 12.97 13.24
CA SER A 44 -11.23 11.51 13.08
C SER A 44 -10.95 11.11 11.62
N LEU A 45 -11.59 11.78 10.66
CA LEU A 45 -11.36 11.53 9.23
C LEU A 45 -9.99 11.99 8.75
N VAL A 46 -9.50 13.13 9.25
CA VAL A 46 -8.14 13.57 8.97
C VAL A 46 -7.15 12.48 9.40
N ASN A 47 -7.25 12.01 10.65
CA ASN A 47 -6.34 10.99 11.17
C ASN A 47 -6.43 9.68 10.37
N TYR A 48 -7.64 9.22 10.06
CA TYR A 48 -7.84 8.02 9.24
C TYR A 48 -7.17 8.14 7.87
N TYR A 49 -7.42 9.22 7.14
CA TYR A 49 -6.83 9.40 5.82
C TYR A 49 -5.31 9.63 5.86
N GLU A 50 -4.78 10.25 6.92
CA GLU A 50 -3.33 10.31 7.11
C GLU A 50 -2.70 8.95 7.37
N GLU A 51 -3.38 8.10 8.15
CA GLU A 51 -2.96 6.72 8.38
C GLU A 51 -2.98 5.92 7.07
N GLN A 52 -4.07 5.99 6.30
CA GLN A 52 -4.16 5.33 4.99
C GLN A 52 -3.08 5.82 4.03
N ALA A 53 -2.81 7.13 3.97
CA ALA A 53 -1.71 7.67 3.17
C ALA A 53 -0.36 7.07 3.57
N GLN A 54 -0.08 6.91 4.87
CA GLN A 54 1.17 6.34 5.34
C GLN A 54 1.27 4.82 5.05
N ILE A 55 0.16 4.10 5.14
CA ILE A 55 0.06 2.69 4.73
C ILE A 55 0.35 2.55 3.24
N HIS A 56 -0.29 3.34 2.39
CA HIS A 56 -0.07 3.33 0.94
C HIS A 56 1.36 3.74 0.57
N LYS A 57 1.92 4.73 1.25
CA LYS A 57 3.34 5.10 1.10
C LYS A 57 4.26 3.90 1.35
N THR A 58 4.08 3.22 2.48
CA THR A 58 4.90 2.06 2.86
C THR A 58 4.74 0.91 1.87
N LYS A 59 3.51 0.66 1.39
CA LYS A 59 3.26 -0.35 0.35
C LYS A 59 4.00 0.01 -0.95
N ALA A 60 3.94 1.26 -1.41
CA ALA A 60 4.66 1.70 -2.59
C ALA A 60 6.18 1.47 -2.45
N GLU A 61 6.76 1.88 -1.32
CA GLU A 61 8.19 1.72 -1.03
C GLU A 61 8.62 0.24 -1.04
N ASN A 62 7.79 -0.67 -0.53
CA ASN A 62 8.07 -2.11 -0.56
C ASN A 62 8.10 -2.66 -2.00
N TRP A 63 7.21 -2.19 -2.87
CA TRP A 63 7.18 -2.60 -4.28
C TRP A 63 8.33 -1.98 -5.09
N GLU A 64 8.69 -0.72 -4.81
CA GLU A 64 9.89 -0.07 -5.35
C GLU A 64 11.16 -0.84 -4.96
N PHE A 65 11.25 -1.25 -3.69
CA PHE A 65 12.35 -2.09 -3.20
C PHE A 65 12.40 -3.44 -3.92
N ALA A 66 11.26 -4.12 -4.10
CA ALA A 66 11.21 -5.38 -4.82
C ALA A 66 11.69 -5.24 -6.27
N ALA A 67 11.26 -4.17 -6.96
CA ALA A 67 11.73 -3.84 -8.30
C ALA A 67 13.25 -3.62 -8.33
N GLU A 68 13.79 -2.85 -7.39
CA GLU A 68 15.23 -2.60 -7.29
C GLU A 68 16.02 -3.89 -6.99
N TYR A 69 15.50 -4.73 -6.10
CA TYR A 69 16.11 -6.00 -5.73
C TYR A 69 16.25 -6.92 -6.94
N TYR A 70 15.17 -7.18 -7.67
CA TYR A 70 15.21 -8.06 -8.84
C TYR A 70 15.99 -7.47 -10.01
N LYS A 71 16.06 -6.14 -10.12
CA LYS A 71 16.95 -5.47 -11.07
C LYS A 71 18.44 -5.71 -10.74
N LYS A 72 18.81 -5.71 -9.46
CA LYS A 72 20.19 -5.98 -9.01
C LYS A 72 20.55 -7.47 -9.02
N PHE A 73 19.58 -8.33 -8.75
CA PHE A 73 19.76 -9.77 -8.60
C PHE A 73 18.79 -10.54 -9.52
N PRO A 74 18.93 -10.42 -10.86
CA PRO A 74 17.99 -11.02 -11.81
C PRO A 74 17.89 -12.55 -11.69
N GLY A 75 18.99 -13.22 -11.28
CA GLY A 75 19.02 -14.67 -11.08
C GLY A 75 18.20 -15.19 -9.90
N GLU A 76 17.75 -14.31 -9.00
CA GLU A 76 16.87 -14.67 -7.87
C GLU A 76 15.40 -14.76 -8.29
N PHE A 77 15.05 -14.22 -9.47
CA PHE A 77 13.70 -14.33 -10.00
C PHE A 77 13.50 -15.66 -10.74
N THR A 78 12.49 -16.43 -10.33
CA THR A 78 12.18 -17.77 -10.88
C THR A 78 10.79 -17.85 -11.52
N GLY A 79 10.21 -16.70 -11.86
CA GLY A 79 8.87 -16.60 -12.46
C GLY A 79 8.83 -16.99 -13.94
N LYS A 80 7.60 -17.01 -14.49
CA LYS A 80 7.35 -17.35 -15.91
C LYS A 80 7.58 -16.18 -16.89
N MET A 81 7.61 -14.95 -16.37
CA MET A 81 7.88 -13.74 -17.15
C MET A 81 9.37 -13.41 -17.14
N THR A 82 9.80 -12.47 -17.98
CA THR A 82 11.15 -11.92 -17.91
C THR A 82 11.34 -11.09 -16.64
N VAL A 83 12.59 -10.91 -16.20
CA VAL A 83 12.90 -10.06 -15.05
C VAL A 83 12.45 -8.62 -15.31
N ASP A 84 12.63 -8.12 -16.52
CA ASP A 84 12.22 -6.76 -16.89
C ASP A 84 10.70 -6.58 -16.83
N GLU A 85 9.92 -7.56 -17.28
CA GLU A 85 8.46 -7.57 -17.12
C GLU A 85 8.05 -7.60 -15.64
N HIS A 86 8.75 -8.37 -14.81
CA HIS A 86 8.48 -8.42 -13.37
C HIS A 86 8.80 -7.10 -12.68
N VAL A 87 9.95 -6.50 -12.99
CA VAL A 87 10.36 -5.19 -12.46
C VAL A 87 9.34 -4.12 -12.87
N ALA A 88 8.93 -4.10 -14.15
CA ALA A 88 7.90 -3.18 -14.62
C ALA A 88 6.56 -3.39 -13.91
N HIS A 89 6.18 -4.64 -13.64
CA HIS A 89 4.98 -4.97 -12.89
C HIS A 89 5.04 -4.46 -11.44
N CYS A 90 6.15 -4.67 -10.73
CA CYS A 90 6.35 -4.14 -9.38
C CYS A 90 6.25 -2.60 -9.35
N LEU A 91 6.88 -1.93 -10.32
CA LEU A 91 6.82 -0.47 -10.43
C LEU A 91 5.40 0.04 -10.71
N SER A 92 4.65 -0.67 -11.56
CA SER A 92 3.24 -0.33 -11.81
C SER A 92 2.40 -0.44 -10.54
N ILE A 93 2.59 -1.50 -9.72
CA ILE A 93 1.88 -1.62 -8.44
C ILE A 93 2.28 -0.49 -7.48
N ALA A 94 3.58 -0.17 -7.41
CA ALA A 94 4.05 0.95 -6.58
C ALA A 94 3.37 2.26 -6.99
N GLU A 95 3.25 2.53 -8.29
CA GLU A 95 2.60 3.73 -8.82
C GLU A 95 1.12 3.83 -8.38
N GLU A 96 0.38 2.71 -8.40
CA GLU A 96 -1.00 2.69 -7.93
C GLU A 96 -1.10 3.03 -6.44
N PHE A 97 -0.19 2.52 -5.61
CA PHE A 97 -0.13 2.92 -4.20
C PHE A 97 0.29 4.38 -4.00
N ARG A 98 1.17 4.94 -4.85
CA ARG A 98 1.47 6.38 -4.84
C ARG A 98 0.26 7.23 -5.22
N LYS A 99 -0.57 6.76 -6.15
CA LYS A 99 -1.84 7.44 -6.49
C LYS A 99 -2.80 7.41 -5.30
N ALA A 100 -2.98 6.25 -4.68
CA ALA A 100 -3.81 6.10 -3.48
C ALA A 100 -3.32 6.98 -2.32
N GLU A 101 -2.01 6.98 -2.03
CA GLU A 101 -1.40 7.88 -1.03
C GLU A 101 -1.78 9.35 -1.29
N LYS A 102 -1.64 9.82 -2.53
CA LYS A 102 -1.98 11.20 -2.90
C LYS A 102 -3.46 11.51 -2.70
N GLN A 103 -4.34 10.57 -3.05
CA GLN A 103 -5.78 10.72 -2.86
C GLN A 103 -6.13 10.83 -1.37
N ASP A 104 -5.55 9.98 -0.52
CA ASP A 104 -5.78 10.02 0.92
C ASP A 104 -5.26 11.32 1.54
N ARG A 105 -4.06 11.77 1.16
CA ARG A 105 -3.53 13.08 1.60
C ARG A 105 -4.44 14.24 1.18
N ALA A 106 -5.01 14.19 -0.02
CA ALA A 106 -5.96 15.19 -0.49
C ALA A 106 -7.26 15.16 0.33
N MET A 107 -7.76 13.98 0.68
CA MET A 107 -8.94 13.83 1.54
C MET A 107 -8.71 14.34 2.96
N ALA A 108 -7.57 14.02 3.57
CA ALA A 108 -7.17 14.59 4.85
C ALA A 108 -7.09 16.12 4.79
N ALA A 109 -6.51 16.68 3.73
CA ALA A 109 -6.45 18.13 3.53
C ALA A 109 -7.85 18.77 3.42
N LYS A 110 -8.77 18.13 2.69
CA LYS A 110 -10.16 18.59 2.58
C LYS A 110 -10.87 18.63 3.94
N HIS A 111 -10.72 17.59 4.76
CA HIS A 111 -11.33 17.57 6.09
C HIS A 111 -10.72 18.59 7.05
N ARG A 112 -9.40 18.83 6.99
CA ARG A 112 -8.77 19.95 7.73
C ARG A 112 -9.33 21.30 7.32
N GLU A 113 -9.58 21.49 6.03
CA GLU A 113 -10.14 22.73 5.52
C GLU A 113 -11.56 22.96 6.05
N LEU A 114 -12.40 21.92 6.08
CA LEU A 114 -13.74 21.98 6.66
C LEU A 114 -13.71 22.30 8.15
N MET A 115 -12.79 21.70 8.91
CA MET A 115 -12.58 22.05 10.33
C MET A 115 -12.21 23.52 10.52
N ARG A 116 -11.42 24.11 9.61
CA ARG A 116 -10.97 25.50 9.70
C ARG A 116 -12.06 26.50 9.32
N LYS A 117 -12.89 26.17 8.34
CA LYS A 117 -13.92 27.07 7.79
C LYS A 117 -15.27 26.98 8.53
N GLY A 118 -15.47 25.96 9.36
CA GLY A 118 -16.78 25.61 9.88
C GLY A 118 -17.62 24.89 8.79
N PRO A 119 -18.65 24.12 9.18
CA PRO A 119 -19.57 23.49 8.24
C PRO A 119 -20.32 24.50 7.36
#